data_AF-A0A7V1RDA6-F1
#
_entry.id   AF-A0A7V1RDA6-F1
#
_cell.length_a   1.000
_cell.length_b   1.000
_cell.length_c   1.000
_cell.angle_alpha   90.00
_cell.angle_beta   90.00
_cell.angle_gamma   90.00
#
_symmetry.space_group_name_H-M   'P 1'
#
loop_
_entity.id
_entity.type
_entity.pdbx_description
1 polymer ?
#
loop_
_entity_poly.entity_id
_entity_poly.type
_entity_poly.pdbx_seq_one_letter_code
_entity_poly.pdbx_strand_id
1 'polypeptide(L)'
;MKRQSGVAPARLVREDFRLLDARVTLRTTWENEQLILIQSVEGHAHEGHGVFRGRRFVNTTLDDICWALRLDPVHVQRDRQALIDQVAGYVDRALAGNGAEDLLHDDGEPLLGISSLRFLRVDPAQVLRGIYLGGLRDDPDMRWEMERQHGLKIGGGALYLVDLARAEELGLSGEDLAHGEWHADIERFRDQGIIVGVERRQDPDVSYQYIRHRRGSGASDDTAIVAAGLLWGLGAAVGVFLTDAIDTLEKYVPVYTDQDKELALRVEARFPGLGVGRQEALELIRLQAIPDNAPLEVPDSSLRHMLSVDRHADRCPLEAHLCAVQGQACPPVGLARERTDTARFHEYVRRRVEEIKGTGPAA
;
A
#
# COMPACT_ATOMS: atom_id res chain seq x y z
N MET A 1 19.97 -6.80 -25.87
CA MET A 1 19.49 -7.67 -24.76
C MET A 1 18.56 -8.74 -25.33
N LYS A 2 18.82 -10.02 -25.06
CA LYS A 2 17.77 -11.04 -25.20
C LYS A 2 16.66 -10.67 -24.22
N ARG A 3 15.40 -10.63 -24.66
CA ARG A 3 14.28 -10.48 -23.72
C ARG A 3 14.22 -11.76 -22.90
N GLN A 4 14.29 -11.64 -21.58
CA GLN A 4 13.92 -12.74 -20.68
C GLN A 4 12.50 -13.21 -21.04
N SER A 5 12.26 -14.52 -20.94
CA SER A 5 10.91 -15.08 -21.07
C SER A 5 10.00 -14.42 -20.02
N GLY A 6 8.72 -14.26 -20.33
CA GLY A 6 7.76 -13.70 -19.37
C GLY A 6 7.75 -12.17 -19.21
N VAL A 7 8.55 -11.40 -19.95
CA VAL A 7 8.47 -9.92 -19.98
C VAL A 7 7.45 -9.44 -21.02
N ALA A 8 6.61 -8.47 -20.64
CA ALA A 8 5.59 -7.90 -21.51
C ALA A 8 6.17 -7.18 -22.75
N PRO A 9 5.61 -7.37 -23.96
CA PRO A 9 5.98 -6.59 -25.12
C PRO A 9 5.74 -5.09 -24.90
N ALA A 10 6.73 -4.24 -25.19
CA ALA A 10 6.63 -2.79 -25.07
C ALA A 10 5.40 -2.16 -25.77
N ARG A 11 4.90 -2.76 -26.85
CA ARG A 11 3.65 -2.33 -27.51
C ARG A 11 2.44 -2.46 -26.58
N LEU A 12 2.33 -3.59 -25.86
CA LEU A 12 1.23 -3.83 -24.93
C LEU A 12 1.33 -2.92 -23.71
N VAL A 13 2.54 -2.75 -23.16
CA VAL A 13 2.78 -1.82 -22.04
C VAL A 13 2.30 -0.40 -22.39
N ARG A 14 2.70 0.13 -23.55
CA ARG A 14 2.26 1.46 -24.03
C ARG A 14 0.75 1.54 -24.24
N GLU A 15 0.15 0.48 -24.78
CA GLU A 15 -1.29 0.43 -25.03
C GLU A 15 -2.08 0.43 -23.71
N ASP A 16 -1.63 -0.34 -22.72
CA ASP A 16 -2.25 -0.40 -21.40
C ASP A 16 -2.16 0.94 -20.67
N PHE A 17 -0.95 1.52 -20.63
CA PHE A 17 -0.71 2.82 -20.01
C PHE A 17 -1.59 3.91 -20.61
N ARG A 18 -1.67 3.98 -21.95
CA ARG A 18 -2.51 4.96 -22.65
C ARG A 18 -3.99 4.78 -22.31
N LEU A 19 -4.47 3.55 -22.15
CA LEU A 19 -5.86 3.30 -21.79
C LEU A 19 -6.14 3.65 -20.33
N LEU A 20 -5.19 3.40 -19.43
CA LEU A 20 -5.27 3.83 -18.03
C LEU A 20 -5.32 5.35 -17.93
N ASP A 21 -4.34 6.05 -18.50
CA ASP A 21 -4.23 7.52 -18.52
C ASP A 21 -5.48 8.19 -19.14
N ALA A 22 -6.08 7.59 -20.18
CA ALA A 22 -7.29 8.14 -20.79
C ALA A 22 -8.57 7.93 -19.96
N ARG A 23 -8.60 6.94 -19.06
CA ARG A 23 -9.83 6.51 -18.36
C ARG A 23 -9.84 6.86 -16.89
N VAL A 24 -8.69 6.80 -16.27
CA VAL A 24 -8.50 7.01 -14.84
C VAL A 24 -8.08 8.46 -14.64
N THR A 25 -8.63 9.08 -13.62
CA THR A 25 -8.19 10.38 -13.12
C THR A 25 -8.02 10.21 -11.62
N LEU A 26 -6.84 10.53 -11.11
CA LEU A 26 -6.51 10.43 -9.70
C LEU A 26 -6.62 11.80 -9.05
N ARG A 27 -7.01 11.84 -7.77
CA ARG A 27 -7.04 13.05 -6.96
C ARG A 27 -5.63 13.46 -6.54
N THR A 28 -4.77 13.76 -7.51
CA THR A 28 -3.40 14.25 -7.34
C THR A 28 -3.00 15.08 -8.57
N THR A 29 -1.79 15.64 -8.59
CA THR A 29 -1.21 16.27 -9.78
C THR A 29 -0.99 15.26 -10.90
N TRP A 30 -1.02 15.70 -12.15
CA TRP A 30 -0.82 14.81 -13.29
C TRP A 30 0.54 14.10 -13.25
N GLU A 31 1.60 14.78 -12.81
CA GLU A 31 2.94 14.21 -12.68
C GLU A 31 2.95 13.00 -11.73
N ASN A 32 2.37 13.16 -10.53
CA ASN A 32 2.25 12.09 -9.55
C ASN A 32 1.32 10.96 -10.01
N GLU A 33 0.26 11.28 -10.77
CA GLU A 33 -0.62 10.28 -11.36
C GLU A 33 0.17 9.33 -12.27
N GLN A 34 1.05 9.86 -13.14
CA GLN A 34 1.86 9.01 -14.02
C GLN A 34 2.76 8.05 -13.21
N LEU A 35 3.35 8.51 -12.10
CA LEU A 35 4.19 7.69 -11.22
C LEU A 35 3.42 6.53 -10.54
N ILE A 36 2.12 6.71 -10.29
CA ILE A 36 1.23 5.69 -9.72
C ILE A 36 0.73 4.74 -10.80
N LEU A 37 0.39 5.25 -12.00
CA LEU A 37 -0.17 4.45 -13.08
C LEU A 37 0.81 3.39 -13.63
N ILE A 38 2.12 3.67 -13.66
CA ILE A 38 3.12 2.69 -14.13
C ILE A 38 3.08 1.37 -13.33
N GLN A 39 2.82 1.44 -12.02
CA GLN A 39 2.69 0.26 -11.16
C GLN A 39 1.40 -0.52 -11.41
N SER A 40 0.34 0.16 -11.86
CA SER A 40 -0.87 -0.53 -12.30
C SER A 40 -0.65 -1.29 -13.60
N VAL A 41 0.19 -0.79 -14.51
CA VAL A 41 0.57 -1.52 -15.73
C VAL A 41 1.37 -2.78 -15.39
N GLU A 42 2.26 -2.72 -14.40
CA GLU A 42 2.98 -3.90 -13.89
C GLU A 42 2.01 -4.95 -13.36
N GLY A 43 1.12 -4.56 -12.43
CA GLY A 43 0.11 -5.47 -11.89
C GLY A 43 -0.81 -6.04 -12.97
N HIS A 44 -1.19 -5.25 -13.99
CA HIS A 44 -1.95 -5.75 -15.13
C HIS A 44 -1.16 -6.76 -15.96
N ALA A 45 0.13 -6.54 -16.18
CA ALA A 45 1.00 -7.45 -16.92
C ALA A 45 1.15 -8.78 -16.17
N HIS A 46 1.39 -8.73 -14.86
CA HIS A 46 1.54 -9.92 -14.00
C HIS A 46 0.28 -10.76 -13.97
N GLU A 47 -0.87 -10.13 -13.78
CA GLU A 47 -2.16 -10.83 -13.64
C GLU A 47 -2.85 -11.14 -14.99
N GLY A 48 -2.35 -10.55 -16.09
CA GLY A 48 -2.97 -10.66 -17.41
C GLY A 48 -4.25 -9.83 -17.54
N HIS A 49 -4.43 -8.76 -16.75
CA HIS A 49 -5.56 -7.85 -16.85
C HIS A 49 -5.43 -6.87 -18.02
N GLY A 50 -6.41 -5.96 -18.19
CA GLY A 50 -6.32 -4.88 -19.18
C GLY A 50 -6.10 -5.36 -20.62
N VAL A 51 -5.12 -4.78 -21.30
CA VAL A 51 -4.77 -5.14 -22.70
C VAL A 51 -4.09 -6.50 -22.83
N PHE A 52 -3.66 -7.12 -21.72
CA PHE A 52 -2.93 -8.39 -21.71
C PHE A 52 -3.86 -9.61 -21.88
N ARG A 53 -5.18 -9.43 -21.71
CA ARG A 53 -6.25 -10.40 -22.11
C ARG A 53 -6.04 -11.83 -21.60
N GLY A 54 -5.72 -11.96 -20.32
CA GLY A 54 -5.47 -13.22 -19.62
C GLY A 54 -4.07 -13.79 -19.80
N ARG A 55 -3.23 -13.20 -20.65
CA ARG A 55 -1.83 -13.60 -20.78
C ARG A 55 -0.99 -12.91 -19.72
N ARG A 56 -0.32 -13.70 -18.88
CA ARG A 56 0.54 -13.23 -17.79
C ARG A 56 1.97 -13.00 -18.26
N PHE A 57 2.58 -11.98 -17.69
CA PHE A 57 3.97 -11.56 -17.91
C PHE A 57 4.63 -11.24 -16.57
N VAL A 58 4.73 -12.23 -15.69
CA VAL A 58 5.18 -12.12 -14.28
C VAL A 58 6.61 -11.60 -14.10
N ASN A 59 7.44 -11.65 -15.14
CA ASN A 59 8.81 -11.12 -15.10
C ASN A 59 8.90 -9.66 -15.57
N THR A 60 7.77 -9.01 -15.89
CA THR A 60 7.77 -7.59 -16.26
C THR A 60 8.10 -6.74 -15.05
N THR A 61 9.11 -5.88 -15.15
CA THR A 61 9.50 -4.96 -14.08
C THR A 61 9.03 -3.53 -14.34
N LEU A 62 9.05 -2.68 -13.32
CA LEU A 62 8.86 -1.23 -13.49
C LEU A 62 9.94 -0.58 -14.37
N ASP A 63 11.16 -1.12 -14.40
CA ASP A 63 12.24 -0.73 -15.32
C ASP A 63 11.82 -1.00 -16.78
N ASP A 64 11.28 -2.19 -17.08
CA ASP A 64 10.75 -2.53 -18.40
C ASP A 64 9.63 -1.59 -18.83
N ILE A 65 8.77 -1.20 -17.88
CA ILE A 65 7.67 -0.27 -18.13
C ILE A 65 8.22 1.13 -18.43
N CYS A 66 9.16 1.63 -17.62
CA CYS A 66 9.81 2.91 -17.85
C CYS A 66 10.45 2.96 -19.25
N TRP A 67 11.27 1.96 -19.62
CA TRP A 67 11.90 1.90 -20.94
C TRP A 67 10.88 1.77 -22.07
N ALA A 68 9.81 0.99 -21.88
CA ALA A 68 8.74 0.89 -22.86
C ALA A 68 8.10 2.26 -23.10
N LEU A 69 7.84 3.04 -22.04
CA LEU A 69 7.25 4.38 -22.10
C LEU A 69 8.26 5.48 -22.48
N ARG A 70 9.55 5.14 -22.65
CA ARG A 70 10.66 6.08 -22.91
C ARG A 70 10.90 7.05 -21.75
N LEU A 71 10.63 6.61 -20.53
CA LEU A 71 10.99 7.29 -19.30
C LEU A 71 12.40 6.87 -18.87
N ASP A 72 13.05 7.69 -18.05
CA ASP A 72 14.29 7.35 -17.36
C ASP A 72 13.97 6.70 -16.00
N PRO A 73 14.26 5.40 -15.79
CA PRO A 73 14.06 4.72 -14.51
C PRO A 73 14.63 5.48 -13.31
N VAL A 74 15.82 6.07 -13.45
CA VAL A 74 16.51 6.76 -12.36
C VAL A 74 15.75 8.02 -11.96
N HIS A 75 15.16 8.71 -12.93
CA HIS A 75 14.34 9.89 -12.67
C HIS A 75 13.03 9.50 -11.97
N VAL A 76 12.32 8.48 -12.49
CA VAL A 76 11.07 7.99 -11.90
C VAL A 76 11.26 7.53 -10.46
N GLN A 77 12.34 6.78 -10.17
CA GLN A 77 12.67 6.35 -8.81
C GLN A 77 12.91 7.54 -7.88
N ARG A 78 13.63 8.58 -8.35
CA ARG A 78 13.88 9.80 -7.56
C ARG A 78 12.60 10.58 -7.29
N ASP A 79 11.71 10.70 -8.28
CA ASP A 79 10.46 11.43 -8.10
C ASP A 79 9.54 10.71 -7.10
N ARG A 80 9.47 9.38 -7.16
CA ARG A 80 8.75 8.59 -6.14
C ARG A 80 9.35 8.75 -4.75
N GLN A 81 10.68 8.76 -4.64
CA GLN A 81 11.36 9.02 -3.36
C GLN A 81 11.05 10.43 -2.84
N ALA A 82 11.02 11.45 -3.71
CA ALA A 82 10.69 12.81 -3.32
C ALA A 82 9.28 12.91 -2.69
N LEU A 83 8.31 12.12 -3.18
CA LEU A 83 6.97 12.06 -2.58
C LEU A 83 6.99 11.43 -1.18
N ILE A 84 7.81 10.40 -0.95
CA ILE A 84 8.01 9.80 0.38
C ILE A 84 8.70 10.82 1.31
N ASP A 85 9.72 11.51 0.81
CA ASP A 85 10.48 12.51 1.57
C ASP A 85 9.60 13.69 2.01
N GLN A 86 8.58 14.06 1.22
CA GLN A 86 7.58 15.06 1.63
C GLN A 86 6.83 14.63 2.90
N VAL A 87 6.40 13.36 2.94
CA VAL A 87 5.69 12.80 4.11
C VAL A 87 6.63 12.68 5.30
N ALA A 88 7.85 12.18 5.10
CA ALA A 88 8.87 12.10 6.14
C ALA A 88 9.20 13.49 6.71
N GLY A 89 9.31 14.52 5.86
CA GLY A 89 9.51 15.90 6.27
C GLY A 89 8.38 16.45 7.13
N TYR A 90 7.12 16.14 6.78
CA TYR A 90 5.97 16.48 7.64
C TYR A 90 6.07 15.79 9.01
N VAL A 91 6.38 14.49 9.04
CA VAL A 91 6.56 13.72 10.28
C VAL A 91 7.68 14.28 11.14
N ASP A 92 8.84 14.62 10.55
CA ASP A 92 9.97 15.18 11.29
C ASP A 92 9.62 16.55 11.90
N ARG A 93 8.85 17.40 11.21
CA ARG A 93 8.33 18.66 11.77
C ARG A 93 7.37 18.40 12.93
N ALA A 94 6.45 17.46 12.78
CA ALA A 94 5.51 17.08 13.83
C ALA A 94 6.24 16.54 15.08
N LEU A 95 7.24 15.69 14.90
CA LEU A 95 8.09 15.17 15.97
C LEU A 95 8.90 16.27 16.69
N ALA A 96 9.30 17.31 15.96
CA ALA A 96 10.00 18.47 16.52
C ALA A 96 9.07 19.44 17.28
N GLY A 97 7.75 19.16 17.35
CA GLY A 97 6.76 20.06 17.95
C GLY A 97 6.38 21.24 17.05
N ASN A 98 6.84 21.26 15.80
CA ASN A 98 6.55 22.27 14.78
C ASN A 98 5.56 21.75 13.72
N GLY A 99 4.77 20.73 14.06
CA GLY A 99 3.77 20.16 13.16
C GLY A 99 2.67 21.17 12.87
N ALA A 100 2.45 21.46 11.58
CA ALA A 100 1.30 22.24 11.15
C ALA A 100 0.06 21.35 11.09
N GLU A 101 -1.10 21.93 11.41
CA GLU A 101 -2.40 21.26 11.21
C GLU A 101 -2.71 21.02 9.73
N ASP A 102 -2.06 21.77 8.84
CA ASP A 102 -2.20 21.65 7.39
C ASP A 102 -1.24 20.57 6.86
N LEU A 103 -1.74 19.72 5.98
CA LEU A 103 -1.00 18.62 5.37
C LEU A 103 -0.23 19.10 4.13
N LEU A 104 0.71 20.03 4.36
CA LEU A 104 1.54 20.65 3.32
C LEU A 104 3.02 20.29 3.52
N HIS A 105 3.77 20.18 2.42
CA HIS A 105 5.23 20.17 2.45
C HIS A 105 5.82 21.60 2.47
N ASP A 106 7.15 21.71 2.51
CA ASP A 106 7.85 22.97 2.80
C ASP A 106 7.60 24.08 1.76
N ASP A 107 7.22 23.72 0.53
CA ASP A 107 6.88 24.68 -0.53
C ASP A 107 5.42 25.17 -0.46
N GLY A 108 4.64 24.73 0.54
CA GLY A 108 3.24 25.13 0.72
C GLY A 108 2.24 24.39 -0.18
N GLU A 109 2.69 23.34 -0.86
CA GLU A 109 1.87 22.43 -1.64
C GLU A 109 1.43 21.20 -0.81
N PRO A 110 0.26 20.61 -1.10
CA PRO A 110 -0.27 19.50 -0.33
C PRO A 110 0.59 18.24 -0.51
N LEU A 111 0.70 17.45 0.55
CA LEU A 111 1.41 16.18 0.53
C LEU A 111 0.91 15.29 -0.62
N LEU A 112 1.86 14.67 -1.34
CA LEU A 112 1.59 13.79 -2.48
C LEU A 112 0.83 14.47 -3.63
N GLY A 113 0.76 15.81 -3.66
CA GLY A 113 -0.01 16.57 -4.64
C GLY A 113 -1.54 16.41 -4.51
N ILE A 114 -2.03 15.86 -3.41
CA ILE A 114 -3.47 15.58 -3.20
C ILE A 114 -4.17 16.86 -2.76
N SER A 115 -4.89 17.50 -3.69
CA SER A 115 -5.47 18.83 -3.48
C SER A 115 -6.44 18.92 -2.29
N SER A 116 -7.16 17.85 -1.97
CA SER A 116 -8.09 17.84 -0.82
C SER A 116 -7.37 17.88 0.54
N LEU A 117 -6.11 17.43 0.63
CA LEU A 117 -5.33 17.53 1.87
C LEU A 117 -4.99 18.98 2.24
N ARG A 118 -4.97 19.90 1.27
CA ARG A 118 -4.76 21.34 1.51
C ARG A 118 -5.79 21.95 2.45
N PHE A 119 -7.01 21.43 2.43
CA PHE A 119 -8.14 21.98 3.20
C PHE A 119 -8.48 21.13 4.43
N LEU A 120 -7.75 20.03 4.64
CA LEU A 120 -7.95 19.13 5.75
C LEU A 120 -7.06 19.56 6.91
N ARG A 121 -7.69 19.98 8.01
CA ARG A 121 -7.01 20.31 9.27
C ARG A 121 -6.99 19.08 10.16
N VAL A 122 -5.81 18.68 10.61
CA VAL A 122 -5.62 17.53 11.50
C VAL A 122 -4.73 17.87 12.68
N ASP A 123 -4.89 17.15 13.79
CA ASP A 123 -3.94 17.18 14.89
C ASP A 123 -2.67 16.40 14.48
N PRO A 124 -1.48 17.04 14.42
CA PRO A 124 -0.24 16.35 14.06
C PRO A 124 0.06 15.15 14.96
N ALA A 125 -0.29 15.20 16.24
CA ALA A 125 -0.10 14.07 17.16
C ALA A 125 -0.94 12.85 16.74
N GLN A 126 -2.15 13.07 16.22
CA GLN A 126 -2.97 11.99 15.67
C GLN A 126 -2.39 11.46 14.36
N VAL A 127 -1.80 12.31 13.52
CA VAL A 127 -1.10 11.84 12.30
C VAL A 127 0.07 10.93 12.68
N LEU A 128 0.87 11.31 13.68
CA LEU A 128 1.96 10.47 14.19
C LEU A 128 1.45 9.12 14.70
N ARG A 129 0.30 9.08 15.41
CA ARG A 129 -0.35 7.81 15.78
C ARG A 129 -0.69 6.96 14.56
N GLY A 130 -1.28 7.58 13.53
CA GLY A 130 -1.63 6.89 12.30
C GLY A 130 -0.42 6.35 11.55
N ILE A 131 0.69 7.09 11.51
CA ILE A 131 1.96 6.65 10.90
C ILE A 131 2.52 5.44 11.65
N TYR A 132 2.55 5.49 12.97
CA TYR A 132 3.00 4.36 13.79
C TYR A 132 2.13 3.11 13.59
N LEU A 133 0.81 3.26 13.67
CA LEU A 133 -0.12 2.14 13.51
C LEU A 133 -0.11 1.59 12.08
N GLY A 134 -0.02 2.48 11.10
CA GLY A 134 0.09 2.16 9.68
C GLY A 134 1.31 1.30 9.42
N GLY A 135 2.51 1.80 9.75
CA GLY A 135 3.76 1.12 9.38
C GLY A 135 4.02 -0.18 10.14
N LEU A 136 3.23 -0.48 11.17
CA LEU A 136 3.28 -1.77 11.86
C LEU A 136 2.22 -2.77 11.40
N ARG A 137 1.18 -2.34 10.67
CA ARG A 137 0.05 -3.21 10.29
C ARG A 137 0.45 -4.30 9.29
N ASP A 138 1.52 -4.05 8.54
CA ASP A 138 2.03 -4.93 7.49
C ASP A 138 3.20 -5.80 7.98
N ASP A 139 3.63 -5.62 9.23
CA ASP A 139 4.66 -6.43 9.87
C ASP A 139 4.24 -7.92 9.95
N PRO A 140 5.00 -8.84 9.31
CA PRO A 140 4.64 -10.26 9.26
C PRO A 140 4.58 -10.92 10.64
N ASP A 141 5.43 -10.52 11.58
CA ASP A 141 5.49 -11.11 12.92
C ASP A 141 4.27 -10.68 13.75
N MET A 142 3.86 -9.41 13.66
CA MET A 142 2.64 -8.91 14.29
C MET A 142 1.39 -9.54 13.70
N ARG A 143 1.31 -9.67 12.37
CA ARG A 143 0.22 -10.40 11.71
C ARG A 143 0.13 -11.84 12.22
N TRP A 144 1.26 -12.53 12.36
CA TRP A 144 1.28 -13.89 12.86
C TRP A 144 0.89 -14.00 14.34
N GLU A 145 1.36 -13.08 15.18
CA GLU A 145 0.93 -13.00 16.58
C GLU A 145 -0.60 -12.88 16.66
N MET A 146 -1.16 -11.98 15.85
CA MET A 146 -2.59 -11.70 15.78
C MET A 146 -3.41 -12.90 15.27
N GLU A 147 -2.93 -13.60 14.23
CA GLU A 147 -3.50 -14.87 13.77
C GLU A 147 -3.58 -15.91 14.89
N ARG A 148 -2.49 -16.08 15.65
CA ARG A 148 -2.42 -17.07 16.74
C ARG A 148 -3.38 -16.74 17.87
N GLN A 149 -3.54 -15.46 18.20
CA GLN A 149 -4.40 -15.03 19.29
C GLN A 149 -5.89 -15.20 18.98
N HIS A 150 -6.29 -15.04 17.71
CA HIS A 150 -7.71 -14.97 17.33
C HIS A 150 -8.17 -16.00 16.30
N GLY A 151 -7.30 -16.93 15.89
CA GLY A 151 -7.64 -17.98 14.93
C GLY A 151 -7.92 -17.44 13.53
N LEU A 152 -7.31 -16.32 13.16
CA LEU A 152 -7.44 -15.70 11.84
C LEU A 152 -6.42 -16.28 10.85
N LYS A 153 -6.68 -16.13 9.55
CA LYS A 153 -5.74 -16.42 8.46
C LYS A 153 -5.61 -15.20 7.55
N ILE A 154 -4.59 -14.41 7.80
CA ILE A 154 -4.24 -13.20 7.06
C ILE A 154 -3.23 -13.62 5.98
N GLY A 155 -3.69 -13.64 4.73
CA GLY A 155 -2.81 -13.88 3.58
C GLY A 155 -1.73 -12.80 3.50
N GLY A 156 -0.52 -13.18 3.09
CA GLY A 156 0.58 -12.24 3.06
C GLY A 156 1.90 -12.84 2.57
N GLY A 157 2.88 -11.95 2.42
CA GLY A 157 4.19 -12.22 1.88
C GLY A 157 5.06 -10.98 2.01
N ALA A 158 6.26 -11.04 1.47
CA ALA A 158 7.17 -9.90 1.46
C ALA A 158 7.86 -9.79 0.09
N LEU A 159 8.38 -8.61 -0.19
CA LEU A 159 9.20 -8.37 -1.36
C LEU A 159 10.66 -8.70 -1.05
N TYR A 160 11.31 -9.35 -2.00
CA TYR A 160 12.70 -9.77 -1.91
C TYR A 160 13.43 -9.44 -3.21
N LEU A 161 14.73 -9.18 -3.12
CA LEU A 161 15.59 -9.25 -4.30
C LEU A 161 15.76 -10.73 -4.66
N VAL A 162 15.25 -11.12 -5.82
CA VAL A 162 15.22 -12.50 -6.31
C VAL A 162 16.08 -12.64 -7.55
N ASP A 163 17.04 -13.56 -7.52
CA ASP A 163 17.80 -14.01 -8.68
C ASP A 163 16.91 -14.95 -9.52
N LEU A 164 16.31 -14.40 -10.58
CA LEU A 164 15.35 -15.09 -11.44
C LEU A 164 15.99 -16.25 -12.21
N ALA A 165 17.25 -16.10 -12.60
CA ALA A 165 17.99 -17.17 -13.27
C ALA A 165 18.19 -18.36 -12.31
N ARG A 166 18.57 -18.07 -11.05
CA ARG A 166 18.72 -19.10 -10.03
C ARG A 166 17.40 -19.78 -9.66
N ALA A 167 16.30 -19.02 -9.60
CA ALA A 167 14.98 -19.58 -9.40
C ALA A 167 14.59 -20.55 -10.54
N GLU A 168 14.82 -20.16 -11.79
CA GLU A 168 14.52 -20.98 -12.97
C GLU A 168 15.34 -22.29 -12.98
N GLU A 169 16.63 -22.24 -12.62
CA GLU A 169 17.47 -23.44 -12.46
C GLU A 169 16.91 -24.44 -11.45
N LEU A 170 16.21 -23.96 -10.41
CA LEU A 170 15.59 -24.76 -9.37
C LEU A 170 14.12 -25.10 -9.68
N GLY A 171 13.66 -24.81 -10.90
CA GLY A 171 12.32 -25.13 -11.37
C GLY A 171 11.23 -24.22 -10.79
N LEU A 172 11.59 -23.02 -10.33
CA LEU A 172 10.67 -22.01 -9.82
C LEU A 172 10.57 -20.83 -10.80
N SER A 173 9.37 -20.33 -10.98
CA SER A 173 9.09 -19.08 -11.69
C SER A 173 8.58 -18.00 -10.73
N GLY A 174 8.55 -16.74 -11.19
CA GLY A 174 7.90 -15.66 -10.43
C GLY A 174 6.42 -15.97 -10.12
N GLU A 175 5.73 -16.71 -11.00
CA GLU A 175 4.35 -17.15 -10.77
C GLU A 175 4.24 -18.13 -9.60
N ASP A 176 5.19 -19.07 -9.49
CA ASP A 176 5.25 -20.01 -8.38
C ASP A 176 5.50 -19.28 -7.05
N LEU A 177 6.44 -18.33 -7.05
CA LEU A 177 6.78 -17.51 -5.88
C LEU A 177 5.60 -16.64 -5.41
N ALA A 178 4.85 -16.03 -6.35
CA ALA A 178 3.76 -15.11 -6.03
C ALA A 178 2.46 -15.80 -5.57
N HIS A 179 2.22 -17.06 -5.95
CA HIS A 179 0.96 -17.78 -5.69
C HIS A 179 1.11 -19.06 -4.84
N GLY A 180 2.33 -19.50 -4.59
CA GLY A 180 2.63 -20.60 -3.67
C GLY A 180 2.44 -20.23 -2.20
N GLU A 181 2.92 -21.10 -1.30
CA GLU A 181 2.95 -20.87 0.14
C GLU A 181 4.34 -21.22 0.64
N TRP A 182 5.19 -20.20 0.85
CA TRP A 182 6.63 -20.37 0.97
C TRP A 182 7.21 -20.00 2.33
N HIS A 183 6.38 -19.73 3.34
CA HIS A 183 6.86 -19.30 4.65
C HIS A 183 7.94 -20.22 5.24
N ALA A 184 7.78 -21.54 5.13
CA ALA A 184 8.75 -22.52 5.64
C ALA A 184 10.05 -22.60 4.81
N ASP A 185 10.05 -22.04 3.59
CA ASP A 185 11.13 -22.16 2.62
C ASP A 185 11.96 -20.87 2.48
N ILE A 186 11.60 -19.79 3.17
CA ILE A 186 12.29 -18.49 3.05
C ILE A 186 13.79 -18.60 3.36
N GLU A 187 14.17 -19.26 4.46
CA GLU A 187 15.60 -19.46 4.77
C GLU A 187 16.28 -20.35 3.72
N ARG A 188 15.59 -21.39 3.24
CA ARG A 188 16.10 -22.25 2.16
C ARG A 188 16.34 -21.44 0.88
N PHE A 189 15.44 -20.51 0.53
CA PHE A 189 15.60 -19.65 -0.63
C PHE A 189 16.79 -18.70 -0.50
N ARG A 190 17.11 -18.21 0.71
CA ARG A 190 18.34 -17.47 0.97
C ARG A 190 19.57 -18.35 0.80
N ASP A 191 19.59 -19.52 1.42
CA ASP A 191 20.71 -20.48 1.34
C ASP A 191 20.98 -20.95 -0.10
N GLN A 192 19.94 -21.06 -0.91
CA GLN A 192 20.03 -21.50 -2.31
C GLN A 192 20.38 -20.36 -3.28
N GLY A 193 20.49 -19.12 -2.80
CA GLY A 193 20.78 -17.93 -3.59
C GLY A 193 19.62 -17.45 -4.47
N ILE A 194 18.38 -17.90 -4.19
CA ILE A 194 17.17 -17.36 -4.83
C ILE A 194 16.91 -15.96 -4.28
N ILE A 195 16.85 -15.82 -2.95
CA ILE A 195 16.77 -14.53 -2.27
C ILE A 195 18.19 -14.02 -2.04
N VAL A 196 18.50 -12.83 -2.55
CA VAL A 196 19.84 -12.24 -2.50
C VAL A 196 19.86 -10.92 -1.73
N GLY A 197 21.04 -10.48 -1.32
CA GLY A 197 21.23 -9.20 -0.63
C GLY A 197 21.27 -8.01 -1.58
N VAL A 198 21.20 -6.81 -0.99
CA VAL A 198 21.19 -5.51 -1.68
C VAL A 198 22.43 -5.26 -2.53
N GLU A 199 23.54 -5.91 -2.21
CA GLU A 199 24.78 -5.85 -2.97
C GLU A 199 24.64 -6.37 -4.41
N ARG A 200 23.68 -7.27 -4.67
CA ARG A 200 23.41 -7.85 -5.99
C ARG A 200 22.30 -7.14 -6.75
N ARG A 201 21.77 -6.02 -6.25
CA ARG A 201 20.61 -5.33 -6.86
C ARG A 201 20.80 -4.85 -8.29
N GLN A 202 22.05 -4.66 -8.72
CA GLN A 202 22.37 -4.21 -10.08
C GLN A 202 22.60 -5.38 -11.05
N ASP A 203 22.56 -6.61 -10.55
CA ASP A 203 22.71 -7.80 -11.37
C ASP A 203 21.51 -7.89 -12.33
N PRO A 204 21.74 -8.19 -13.62
CA PRO A 204 20.69 -8.15 -14.64
C PRO A 204 19.59 -9.22 -14.46
N ASP A 205 19.87 -10.25 -13.67
CA ASP A 205 18.93 -11.35 -13.39
C ASP A 205 18.26 -11.19 -12.01
N VAL A 206 18.59 -10.13 -11.26
CA VAL A 206 17.98 -9.84 -9.96
C VAL A 206 16.83 -8.87 -10.13
N SER A 207 15.65 -9.25 -9.66
CA SER A 207 14.45 -8.41 -9.65
C SER A 207 13.87 -8.35 -8.25
N TYR A 208 13.26 -7.22 -7.89
CA TYR A 208 12.41 -7.16 -6.70
C TYR A 208 11.12 -7.91 -6.99
N GLN A 209 10.83 -8.97 -6.22
CA GLN A 209 9.73 -9.90 -6.48
C GLN A 209 9.00 -10.23 -5.19
N TYR A 210 7.67 -10.36 -5.28
CA TYR A 210 6.84 -10.74 -4.16
C TYR A 210 6.88 -12.25 -3.97
N ILE A 211 7.25 -12.69 -2.76
CA ILE A 211 7.17 -14.10 -2.37
C ILE A 211 6.04 -14.23 -1.36
N ARG A 212 5.02 -15.02 -1.71
CA ARG A 212 3.90 -15.30 -0.82
C ARG A 212 4.35 -16.21 0.31
N HIS A 213 4.24 -15.72 1.54
CA HIS A 213 4.52 -16.53 2.72
C HIS A 213 3.35 -17.47 3.01
N ARG A 214 2.10 -16.95 3.00
CA ARG A 214 0.89 -17.71 3.35
C ARG A 214 -0.31 -17.34 2.50
N ARG A 215 -1.21 -18.31 2.30
CA ARG A 215 -2.54 -18.07 1.74
C ARG A 215 -3.52 -17.64 2.83
N GLY A 216 -4.39 -16.70 2.49
CA GLY A 216 -5.47 -16.24 3.35
C GLY A 216 -6.28 -15.15 2.65
N SER A 217 -7.31 -14.67 3.33
CA SER A 217 -8.30 -13.72 2.79
C SER A 217 -7.77 -12.29 2.62
N GLY A 218 -6.59 -12.02 3.18
CA GLY A 218 -5.87 -10.76 3.04
C GLY A 218 -6.18 -9.77 4.15
N ALA A 219 -5.72 -8.54 3.96
CA ALA A 219 -5.98 -7.37 4.80
C ALA A 219 -6.56 -6.27 3.91
N SER A 220 -7.34 -5.37 4.49
CA SER A 220 -8.03 -4.29 3.78
C SER A 220 -7.49 -2.92 4.21
N ASP A 221 -6.83 -2.24 3.28
CA ASP A 221 -6.30 -0.89 3.51
C ASP A 221 -7.40 0.13 3.81
N ASP A 222 -8.51 0.06 3.07
CA ASP A 222 -9.72 0.84 3.31
C ASP A 222 -10.21 0.67 4.76
N THR A 223 -10.20 -0.57 5.27
CA THR A 223 -10.66 -0.86 6.63
C THR A 223 -9.69 -0.29 7.66
N ALA A 224 -8.39 -0.41 7.43
CA ALA A 224 -7.37 0.15 8.32
C ALA A 224 -7.53 1.67 8.47
N ILE A 225 -7.69 2.39 7.34
CA ILE A 225 -7.87 3.86 7.33
C ILE A 225 -9.14 4.27 8.09
N VAL A 226 -10.28 3.67 7.77
CA VAL A 226 -11.56 4.03 8.39
C VAL A 226 -11.58 3.65 9.88
N ALA A 227 -11.11 2.45 10.22
CA ALA A 227 -11.06 1.98 11.59
C ALA A 227 -10.15 2.86 12.45
N ALA A 228 -8.96 3.22 11.95
CA ALA A 228 -8.05 4.11 12.66
C ALA A 228 -8.68 5.49 12.91
N GLY A 229 -9.42 6.02 11.92
CA GLY A 229 -10.18 7.24 12.07
C GLY A 229 -11.25 7.19 13.17
N LEU A 230 -12.01 6.10 13.21
CA LEU A 230 -13.07 5.89 14.22
C LEU A 230 -12.53 5.66 15.63
N LEU A 231 -11.31 5.12 15.75
CA LEU A 231 -10.69 4.79 17.03
C LEU A 231 -9.84 5.94 17.60
N TRP A 232 -9.01 6.55 16.76
CA TRP A 232 -7.95 7.47 17.18
C TRP A 232 -8.02 8.85 16.52
N GLY A 233 -9.07 9.11 15.75
CA GLY A 233 -9.39 10.41 15.18
C GLY A 233 -8.93 10.60 13.73
N LEU A 234 -9.37 11.70 13.12
CA LEU A 234 -9.13 12.00 11.71
C LEU A 234 -7.64 11.99 11.34
N GLY A 235 -6.76 12.52 12.20
CA GLY A 235 -5.33 12.50 11.92
C GLY A 235 -4.78 11.09 11.84
N ALA A 236 -5.30 10.14 12.63
CA ALA A 236 -4.87 8.74 12.58
C ALA A 236 -5.27 8.07 11.25
N ALA A 237 -6.49 8.34 10.75
CA ALA A 237 -6.87 7.88 9.40
C ALA A 237 -5.93 8.41 8.32
N VAL A 238 -5.57 9.69 8.39
CA VAL A 238 -4.60 10.30 7.46
C VAL A 238 -3.23 9.65 7.59
N GLY A 239 -2.72 9.43 8.81
CA GLY A 239 -1.42 8.79 9.01
C GLY A 239 -1.37 7.35 8.47
N VAL A 240 -2.43 6.57 8.64
CA VAL A 240 -2.52 5.22 8.06
C VAL A 240 -2.54 5.28 6.53
N PHE A 241 -3.30 6.21 5.94
CA PHE A 241 -3.29 6.42 4.49
C PHE A 241 -1.91 6.85 3.97
N LEU A 242 -1.23 7.77 4.64
CA LEU A 242 0.09 8.24 4.23
C LEU A 242 1.12 7.10 4.29
N THR A 243 1.00 6.21 5.27
CA THR A 243 1.81 4.99 5.36
C THR A 243 1.57 4.08 4.16
N ASP A 244 0.31 3.78 3.84
CA ASP A 244 -0.07 2.97 2.68
C ASP A 244 0.47 3.55 1.34
N ALA A 245 0.45 4.88 1.23
CA ALA A 245 1.02 5.58 0.10
C ALA A 245 2.55 5.39 0.05
N ILE A 246 3.25 5.42 1.18
CA ILE A 246 4.70 5.14 1.26
C ILE A 246 4.98 3.70 0.82
N ASP A 247 4.33 2.69 1.41
CA ASP A 247 4.50 1.27 1.04
C ASP A 247 4.26 1.06 -0.47
N THR A 248 3.28 1.76 -1.04
CA THR A 248 3.08 1.71 -2.50
C THR A 248 4.26 2.33 -3.24
N LEU A 249 4.70 3.53 -2.86
CA LEU A 249 5.73 4.30 -3.55
C LEU A 249 7.12 3.66 -3.44
N GLU A 250 7.50 3.12 -2.28
CA GLU A 250 8.83 2.56 -2.01
C GLU A 250 9.15 1.28 -2.78
N LYS A 251 8.14 0.63 -3.37
CA LYS A 251 8.31 -0.53 -4.26
C LYS A 251 9.17 -0.23 -5.49
N TYR A 252 9.44 1.04 -5.78
CA TYR A 252 10.30 1.46 -6.88
C TYR A 252 10.98 2.82 -6.62
N VAL A 253 12.03 2.77 -5.79
CA VAL A 253 12.85 3.92 -5.38
C VAL A 253 14.34 3.56 -5.42
N PRO A 254 15.28 4.53 -5.28
CA PRO A 254 16.71 4.25 -5.44
C PRO A 254 17.30 3.34 -4.36
N VAL A 255 16.65 3.24 -3.19
CA VAL A 255 17.07 2.41 -2.06
C VAL A 255 15.85 1.65 -1.54
N TYR A 256 15.80 0.34 -1.79
CA TYR A 256 14.75 -0.53 -1.27
C TYR A 256 14.95 -0.77 0.22
N THR A 257 14.06 -0.19 1.01
CA THR A 257 13.89 -0.40 2.45
C THR A 257 12.41 -0.34 2.78
N ASP A 258 12.06 -0.79 3.98
CA ASP A 258 10.72 -0.78 4.57
C ASP A 258 10.52 0.61 5.23
N GLN A 259 10.40 1.66 4.40
CA GLN A 259 10.52 3.07 4.83
C GLN A 259 9.34 3.50 5.70
N ASP A 260 8.15 2.97 5.44
CA ASP A 260 6.98 3.21 6.27
C ASP A 260 7.14 2.58 7.67
N LYS A 261 7.68 1.37 7.79
CA LYS A 261 8.05 0.77 9.08
C LYS A 261 9.18 1.54 9.77
N GLU A 262 10.22 1.95 9.05
CA GLU A 262 11.29 2.79 9.60
C GLU A 262 10.75 4.11 10.16
N LEU A 263 9.77 4.71 9.48
CA LEU A 263 9.09 5.91 9.94
C LEU A 263 8.24 5.64 11.18
N ALA A 264 7.51 4.54 11.23
CA ALA A 264 6.75 4.11 12.42
C ALA A 264 7.65 3.93 13.65
N LEU A 265 8.77 3.22 13.52
CA LEU A 265 9.73 3.01 14.61
C LEU A 265 10.40 4.31 15.05
N ARG A 266 10.65 5.23 14.11
CA ARG A 266 11.15 6.58 14.43
C ARG A 266 10.13 7.36 15.26
N VAL A 267 8.85 7.29 14.92
CA VAL A 267 7.77 7.93 15.68
C VAL A 267 7.69 7.36 17.09
N GLU A 268 7.69 6.04 17.24
CA GLU A 268 7.69 5.37 18.54
C GLU A 268 8.86 5.85 19.42
N ALA A 269 10.07 5.90 18.86
CA ALA A 269 11.27 6.28 19.59
C ALA A 269 11.30 7.77 20.00
N ARG A 270 10.66 8.65 19.23
CA ARG A 270 10.82 10.11 19.36
C ARG A 270 9.57 10.85 19.83
N PHE A 271 8.42 10.20 19.91
CA PHE A 271 7.17 10.83 20.32
C PHE A 271 6.60 10.23 21.62
N PRO A 272 7.00 10.73 22.80
CA PRO A 272 6.50 10.22 24.09
C PRO A 272 4.98 10.32 24.26
N GLY A 273 4.33 11.25 23.55
CA GLY A 273 2.88 11.48 23.57
C GLY A 273 2.07 10.57 22.64
N LEU A 274 2.67 9.49 22.11
CA LEU A 274 2.05 8.62 21.11
C LEU A 274 0.70 8.08 21.59
N GLY A 275 0.58 7.64 22.85
CA GLY A 275 -0.70 7.22 23.43
C GLY A 275 -1.34 5.99 22.76
N VAL A 276 -0.60 5.32 21.88
CA VAL A 276 -0.87 4.00 21.29
C VAL A 276 0.45 3.21 21.30
N GLY A 277 0.38 1.89 21.31
CA GLY A 277 1.52 1.00 21.32
C GLY A 277 1.25 -0.28 20.54
N ARG A 278 2.02 -1.33 20.84
CA ARG A 278 1.92 -2.62 20.14
C ARG A 278 0.50 -3.21 20.17
N GLN A 279 -0.22 -3.06 21.28
CA GLN A 279 -1.56 -3.61 21.44
C GLN A 279 -2.55 -2.98 20.44
N GLU A 280 -2.53 -1.65 20.31
CA GLU A 280 -3.39 -0.94 19.36
C GLU A 280 -3.04 -1.26 17.91
N ALA A 281 -1.76 -1.51 17.60
CA ALA A 281 -1.34 -1.99 16.29
C ALA A 281 -1.88 -3.41 16.01
N LEU A 282 -1.85 -4.34 16.98
CA LEU A 282 -2.49 -5.66 16.84
C LEU A 282 -4.00 -5.54 16.66
N GLU A 283 -4.66 -4.62 17.35
CA GLU A 283 -6.09 -4.34 17.17
C GLU A 283 -6.41 -3.81 15.78
N LEU A 284 -5.57 -2.93 15.23
CA LEU A 284 -5.72 -2.48 13.84
C LEU A 284 -5.54 -3.63 12.86
N ILE A 285 -4.54 -4.51 13.07
CA ILE A 285 -4.34 -5.72 12.27
C ILE A 285 -5.58 -6.63 12.31
N ARG A 286 -6.20 -6.80 13.49
CA ARG A 286 -7.45 -7.55 13.66
C ARG A 286 -8.59 -6.93 12.86
N LEU A 287 -8.70 -5.61 12.88
CA LEU A 287 -9.76 -4.87 12.19
C LEU A 287 -9.61 -4.95 10.67
N GLN A 288 -8.40 -4.77 10.14
CA GLN A 288 -8.16 -4.80 8.70
C GLN A 288 -8.21 -6.21 8.10
N ALA A 289 -7.96 -7.26 8.89
CA ALA A 289 -8.04 -8.64 8.42
C ALA A 289 -9.43 -8.91 7.80
N ILE A 290 -9.44 -9.46 6.59
CA ILE A 290 -10.68 -9.78 5.86
C ILE A 290 -11.20 -11.14 6.37
N PRO A 291 -12.38 -11.21 7.01
CA PRO A 291 -12.93 -12.48 7.47
C PRO A 291 -13.43 -13.32 6.29
N ASP A 292 -13.23 -14.64 6.35
CA ASP A 292 -13.70 -15.59 5.33
C ASP A 292 -15.22 -15.51 5.09
N ASN A 293 -15.97 -15.10 6.11
CA ASN A 293 -17.42 -14.98 6.11
C ASN A 293 -17.90 -13.51 6.12
N ALA A 294 -17.10 -12.60 5.58
CA ALA A 294 -17.50 -11.20 5.49
C ALA A 294 -18.88 -11.04 4.80
N PRO A 295 -19.80 -10.22 5.33
CA PRO A 295 -21.15 -10.03 4.79
C PRO A 295 -21.18 -9.19 3.51
N LEU A 296 -20.02 -8.67 3.10
CA LEU A 296 -19.79 -7.90 1.89
C LEU A 296 -18.41 -8.24 1.35
N GLU A 297 -18.17 -7.87 0.10
CA GLU A 297 -16.83 -7.91 -0.46
C GLU A 297 -16.01 -6.76 0.10
N VAL A 298 -15.12 -7.07 1.03
CA VAL A 298 -14.31 -6.07 1.73
C VAL A 298 -13.31 -5.49 0.71
N PRO A 299 -13.31 -4.17 0.49
CA PRO A 299 -12.39 -3.55 -0.46
C PRO A 299 -10.95 -3.63 0.06
N ASP A 300 -10.02 -3.85 -0.87
CA ASP A 300 -8.58 -3.78 -0.65
C ASP A 300 -8.01 -2.93 -1.78
N SER A 301 -8.12 -1.62 -1.60
CA SER A 301 -7.88 -0.62 -2.62
C SER A 301 -6.40 -0.25 -2.66
N SER A 302 -5.72 -0.56 -3.76
CA SER A 302 -4.39 0.03 -4.03
C SER A 302 -4.45 1.56 -4.05
N LEU A 303 -3.31 2.23 -3.85
CA LEU A 303 -3.21 3.70 -3.91
C LEU A 303 -3.90 4.31 -5.14
N ARG A 304 -3.78 3.67 -6.32
CA ARG A 304 -4.49 4.10 -7.53
C ARG A 304 -6.01 4.12 -7.31
N HIS A 305 -6.59 3.05 -6.77
CA HIS A 305 -8.03 2.99 -6.54
C HIS A 305 -8.44 3.98 -5.44
N MET A 306 -7.66 4.08 -4.37
CA MET A 306 -7.89 4.99 -3.25
C MET A 306 -8.01 6.46 -3.70
N LEU A 307 -7.23 6.84 -4.73
CA LEU A 307 -7.23 8.18 -5.31
C LEU A 307 -8.09 8.32 -6.57
N SER A 308 -8.68 7.25 -7.11
CA SER A 308 -9.44 7.30 -8.35
C SER A 308 -10.71 8.13 -8.18
N VAL A 309 -10.88 9.15 -9.01
CA VAL A 309 -12.06 10.03 -9.00
C VAL A 309 -13.24 9.32 -9.64
N ASP A 310 -14.29 9.10 -8.86
CA ASP A 310 -15.61 8.79 -9.36
C ASP A 310 -16.18 10.04 -10.04
N ARG A 311 -16.44 9.96 -11.35
CA ARG A 311 -16.91 11.10 -12.15
C ARG A 311 -18.35 11.50 -11.86
N HIS A 312 -19.15 10.62 -11.27
CA HIS A 312 -20.53 10.91 -10.88
C HIS A 312 -20.59 11.67 -9.55
N ALA A 313 -19.73 11.30 -8.60
CA ALA A 313 -19.65 11.94 -7.29
C ALA A 313 -18.60 13.07 -7.20
N ASP A 314 -17.72 13.21 -8.20
CA ASP A 314 -16.50 14.04 -8.19
C ASP A 314 -15.70 13.84 -6.90
N ARG A 315 -15.44 12.57 -6.57
CA ARG A 315 -14.82 12.19 -5.30
C ARG A 315 -14.05 10.88 -5.43
N CYS A 316 -12.97 10.72 -4.69
CA CYS A 316 -12.27 9.44 -4.58
C CYS A 316 -12.62 8.67 -3.29
N PRO A 317 -12.32 7.36 -3.21
CA PRO A 317 -12.52 6.56 -1.99
C PRO A 317 -11.89 7.17 -0.73
N LEU A 318 -10.66 7.71 -0.81
CA LEU A 318 -10.01 8.38 0.31
C LEU A 318 -10.86 9.51 0.89
N GLU A 319 -11.32 10.42 0.02
CA GLU A 319 -12.16 11.55 0.42
C GLU A 319 -13.46 11.07 1.08
N ALA A 320 -14.07 10.01 0.55
CA ALA A 320 -15.26 9.41 1.14
C ALA A 320 -14.98 8.79 2.52
N HIS A 321 -13.84 8.14 2.71
CA HIS A 321 -13.42 7.58 3.99
C HIS A 321 -13.20 8.68 5.04
N LEU A 322 -12.48 9.75 4.67
CA LEU A 322 -12.21 10.88 5.55
C LEU A 322 -13.51 11.60 5.95
N CYS A 323 -14.43 11.84 5.00
CA CYS A 323 -15.76 12.38 5.33
C CYS A 323 -16.50 11.51 6.34
N ALA A 324 -16.47 10.18 6.17
CA ALA A 324 -17.16 9.26 7.08
C ALA A 324 -16.56 9.26 8.49
N VAL A 325 -15.24 9.38 8.61
CA VAL A 325 -14.54 9.56 9.88
C VAL A 325 -14.91 10.88 10.56
N GLN A 326 -15.13 11.94 9.78
CA GLN A 326 -15.59 13.24 10.28
C GLN A 326 -17.10 13.28 10.61
N GLY A 327 -17.83 12.18 10.39
CA GLY A 327 -19.29 12.15 10.55
C GLY A 327 -20.04 13.00 9.50
N GLN A 328 -19.38 13.35 8.40
CA GLN A 328 -19.97 14.11 7.31
C GLN A 328 -20.70 13.19 6.33
N ALA A 329 -21.87 13.65 5.87
CA ALA A 329 -22.59 12.96 4.81
C ALA A 329 -21.76 12.99 3.51
N CYS A 330 -21.60 11.83 2.88
CA CYS A 330 -20.89 11.65 1.63
C CYS A 330 -21.76 10.81 0.68
N PRO A 331 -21.95 11.23 -0.58
CA PRO A 331 -22.54 10.36 -1.59
C PRO A 331 -21.77 9.02 -1.66
N PRO A 332 -22.46 7.89 -1.87
CA PRO A 332 -21.78 6.61 -2.03
C PRO A 332 -20.84 6.63 -3.24
N VAL A 333 -19.62 6.13 -3.06
CA VAL A 333 -18.64 5.90 -4.12
C VAL A 333 -18.44 4.39 -4.25
N GLY A 334 -18.27 3.89 -5.47
CA GLY A 334 -18.01 2.47 -5.72
C GLY A 334 -16.63 2.04 -5.23
N LEU A 335 -16.55 0.91 -4.53
CA LEU A 335 -15.33 0.25 -4.06
C LEU A 335 -15.28 -1.19 -4.58
N ALA A 336 -14.13 -1.87 -4.45
CA ALA A 336 -13.96 -3.26 -4.87
C ALA A 336 -14.44 -3.53 -6.32
N ARG A 337 -14.08 -2.65 -7.26
CA ARG A 337 -14.59 -2.66 -8.65
C ARG A 337 -16.12 -2.53 -8.73
N GLU A 338 -16.68 -1.61 -7.96
CA GLU A 338 -18.12 -1.29 -7.86
C GLU A 338 -18.99 -2.42 -7.27
N ARG A 339 -18.39 -3.41 -6.62
CA ARG A 339 -19.12 -4.54 -5.98
C ARG A 339 -19.64 -4.20 -4.59
N THR A 340 -19.11 -3.17 -3.97
CA THR A 340 -19.65 -2.55 -2.75
C THR A 340 -19.57 -1.03 -2.86
N ASP A 341 -20.32 -0.33 -2.04
CA ASP A 341 -20.27 1.13 -1.94
C ASP A 341 -19.74 1.56 -0.57
N THR A 342 -19.26 2.81 -0.50
CA THR A 342 -18.72 3.38 0.73
C THR A 342 -19.71 3.38 1.89
N ALA A 343 -21.02 3.57 1.65
CA ALA A 343 -22.00 3.64 2.73
C ALA A 343 -22.14 2.29 3.45
N ARG A 344 -22.33 1.21 2.70
CA ARG A 344 -22.37 -0.17 3.23
C ARG A 344 -21.06 -0.56 3.87
N PHE A 345 -19.95 -0.18 3.25
CA PHE A 345 -18.61 -0.46 3.77
C PHE A 345 -18.36 0.24 5.11
N HIS A 346 -18.68 1.53 5.25
CA HIS A 346 -18.49 2.28 6.49
C HIS A 346 -19.36 1.76 7.63
N GLU A 347 -20.59 1.32 7.35
CA GLU A 347 -21.44 0.63 8.34
C GLU A 347 -20.79 -0.67 8.82
N TYR A 348 -20.26 -1.47 7.90
CA TYR A 348 -19.52 -2.68 8.23
C TYR A 348 -18.31 -2.40 9.14
N VAL A 349 -17.48 -1.39 8.83
CA VAL A 349 -16.33 -1.05 9.66
C VAL A 349 -16.75 -0.57 11.04
N ARG A 350 -17.79 0.29 11.15
CA ARG A 350 -18.31 0.75 12.45
C ARG A 350 -18.75 -0.43 13.32
N ARG A 351 -19.50 -1.38 12.76
CA ARG A 351 -19.92 -2.58 13.48
C ARG A 351 -18.74 -3.40 13.99
N ARG A 352 -17.71 -3.60 13.16
CA ARG A 352 -16.49 -4.33 13.59
C ARG A 352 -15.76 -3.61 14.72
N VAL A 353 -15.66 -2.28 14.66
CA VAL A 353 -15.08 -1.46 15.73
C VAL A 353 -15.89 -1.61 17.03
N GLU A 354 -17.21 -1.57 16.96
CA GLU A 354 -18.11 -1.77 18.11
C GLU A 354 -17.98 -3.18 18.71
N GLU A 355 -17.94 -4.22 17.88
CA GLU A 355 -17.79 -5.61 18.30
C GLU A 355 -16.45 -5.84 19.03
N ILE A 356 -15.36 -5.22 18.56
CA ILE A 356 -14.06 -5.33 19.23
C ILE A 356 -14.03 -4.54 20.54
N LYS A 357 -14.59 -3.32 20.57
CA LYS A 357 -14.71 -2.56 21.84
C LYS A 357 -15.59 -3.26 22.87
N GLY A 358 -16.67 -3.91 22.42
CA GLY A 358 -17.60 -4.64 23.28
C GLY A 358 -17.07 -6.00 23.77
N THR A 359 -15.95 -6.50 23.23
CA THR A 359 -15.31 -7.75 23.64
C THR A 359 -14.08 -7.57 24.53
N GLY A 360 -13.79 -6.33 24.97
CA GLY A 360 -12.82 -6.08 26.04
C GLY A 360 -13.23 -6.77 27.35
N PRO A 361 -12.28 -7.14 28.22
CA PRO A 361 -12.62 -7.76 29.51
C PRO A 361 -13.59 -6.86 30.26
N ALA A 362 -14.73 -7.41 30.68
CA ALA A 362 -15.63 -6.72 31.60
C ALA A 362 -14.82 -6.24 32.80
N ALA A 363 -14.85 -4.93 33.04
CA ALA A 363 -14.14 -4.26 34.13
C ALA A 363 -14.44 -4.89 35.50
#